data_AF-A0A0K8TPC2-F1
#
_entry.id   AF-A0A0K8TPC2-F1
#
_cell.length_a   1.000
_cell.length_b   1.000
_cell.length_c   1.000
_cell.angle_alpha   90.00
_cell.angle_beta   90.00
_cell.angle_gamma   90.00
#
_symmetry.space_group_name_H-M   'P 1'
#
loop_
_entity.id
_entity.type
_entity.pdbx_description
1 polymer ?
#
loop_
_entity_poly.entity_id
_entity_poly.type
_entity_poly.pdbx_seq_one_letter_code
_entity_poly.pdbx_strand_id
1 'polypeptide(L)'
;TEISSSNERNIYAKLEAIKDIKNKTIQLEKLKLRIIREVKIGDEEEKCLQEYRKEMELLLQEKMSHVEELRQIHADINEMESVIKQAEENRMRSIGMANRIHDEYLPLKTEIDHMRREYLGLSPLRDLHEEEGTNISKDRFQNNYFNTKTQTAPASSFARPHARHPMLPEATVTSLPPTTHAFMPPPPPVGSLRINKTEMGASRMQQSSSIGMSHPTFRSEFNVNLRQQPPPMKSCLSCHQQIHRNAPICPLCKAKSRSRNPKKP
;
A
#
# COMPACT_ATOMS: atom_id res chain seq x y z
N THR A 1 -37.21 -60.94 -72.63
CA THR A 1 -35.87 -60.82 -72.00
C THR A 1 -35.59 -59.41 -71.53
N GLU A 2 -35.56 -58.39 -72.40
CA GLU A 2 -35.12 -57.02 -72.04
C GLU A 2 -35.82 -56.39 -70.83
N ILE A 3 -37.13 -56.60 -70.68
CA ILE A 3 -37.93 -56.09 -69.55
C ILE A 3 -37.39 -56.60 -68.20
N SER A 4 -36.85 -57.82 -68.14
CA SER A 4 -36.20 -58.36 -66.94
C SER A 4 -34.93 -57.58 -66.60
N SER A 5 -34.05 -57.37 -67.58
CA SER A 5 -32.80 -56.61 -67.39
C SER A 5 -33.05 -55.16 -66.96
N SER A 6 -34.14 -54.55 -67.42
CA SER A 6 -34.57 -53.22 -66.94
C SER A 6 -34.98 -53.25 -65.47
N ASN A 7 -35.78 -54.25 -65.05
CA ASN A 7 -36.15 -54.43 -63.65
C ASN A 7 -34.94 -54.74 -62.76
N GLU A 8 -34.02 -55.59 -63.20
CA GLU A 8 -32.77 -55.91 -62.49
C GLU A 8 -31.93 -54.66 -62.25
N ARG A 9 -31.70 -53.82 -63.28
CA ARG A 9 -31.00 -52.53 -63.13
C ARG A 9 -31.68 -51.60 -62.14
N ASN A 10 -33.01 -51.53 -62.15
CA ASN A 10 -33.80 -50.76 -61.18
C ASN A 10 -33.69 -51.31 -59.75
N ILE A 11 -33.56 -52.63 -59.56
CA ILE A 11 -33.32 -53.26 -58.26
C ILE A 11 -31.91 -52.92 -57.75
N TYR A 12 -30.88 -53.06 -58.59
CA TYR A 12 -29.51 -52.69 -58.21
C TYR A 12 -29.37 -51.20 -57.84
N ALA A 13 -30.00 -50.29 -58.59
CA ALA A 13 -30.01 -48.87 -58.28
C ALA A 13 -30.66 -48.57 -56.91
N LYS A 14 -31.76 -49.26 -56.58
CA LYS A 14 -32.41 -49.15 -55.25
C LYS A 14 -31.53 -49.69 -54.12
N LEU A 15 -30.85 -50.82 -54.34
CA LEU A 15 -29.96 -51.42 -53.34
C LEU A 15 -28.75 -50.53 -53.04
N GLU A 16 -28.13 -49.95 -54.07
CA GLU A 16 -27.02 -49.01 -53.89
C GLU A 16 -27.49 -47.74 -53.17
N ALA A 17 -28.67 -47.19 -53.51
CA ALA A 17 -29.26 -46.06 -52.79
C ALA A 17 -29.53 -46.37 -51.31
N ILE A 18 -30.01 -47.58 -50.96
CA ILE A 18 -30.24 -48.00 -49.56
C ILE A 18 -28.91 -48.10 -48.79
N LYS A 19 -27.86 -48.66 -49.41
CA LYS A 19 -26.49 -48.70 -48.86
C LYS A 19 -25.94 -47.30 -48.61
N ASP A 20 -26.16 -46.38 -49.55
CA ASP A 20 -25.69 -45.01 -49.48
C ASP A 20 -26.44 -44.20 -48.40
N ILE A 21 -27.76 -44.38 -48.27
CA ILE A 21 -28.59 -43.87 -47.17
C ILE A 21 -28.05 -44.39 -45.83
N LYS A 22 -27.85 -45.70 -45.67
CA LYS A 22 -27.31 -46.31 -44.45
C LYS A 22 -25.97 -45.68 -44.04
N ASN A 23 -25.06 -45.50 -45.00
CA ASN A 23 -23.76 -44.87 -44.76
C ASN A 23 -23.91 -43.40 -44.30
N LYS A 24 -24.78 -42.64 -44.96
CA LYS A 24 -25.08 -41.23 -44.62
C LYS A 24 -25.76 -41.10 -43.25
N THR A 25 -26.68 -41.99 -42.88
CA THR A 25 -27.30 -42.03 -41.55
C THR A 25 -26.26 -42.29 -40.44
N ILE A 26 -25.32 -43.21 -40.66
CA ILE A 26 -24.23 -43.48 -39.69
C ILE A 26 -23.30 -42.25 -39.53
N GLN A 27 -23.05 -41.49 -40.59
CA GLN A 27 -22.29 -40.25 -40.51
C GLN A 27 -23.09 -39.15 -39.78
N LEU A 28 -24.39 -39.03 -40.05
CA LEU A 28 -25.28 -38.06 -39.40
C LEU A 28 -25.38 -38.28 -37.88
N GLU A 29 -25.55 -39.52 -37.42
CA GLU A 29 -25.58 -39.82 -35.98
C GLU A 29 -24.22 -39.54 -35.31
N LYS A 30 -23.09 -39.79 -35.98
CA LYS A 30 -21.77 -39.39 -35.48
C LYS A 30 -21.62 -37.87 -35.34
N LEU A 31 -22.12 -37.10 -36.30
CA LEU A 31 -22.13 -35.63 -36.24
C LEU A 31 -23.04 -35.11 -35.12
N LYS A 32 -24.25 -35.67 -35.00
CA LYS A 32 -25.23 -35.35 -33.94
C LYS A 32 -24.66 -35.62 -32.54
N LEU A 33 -24.05 -36.78 -32.31
CA LEU A 33 -23.37 -37.09 -31.04
C LEU A 33 -22.20 -36.14 -30.74
N ARG A 34 -21.49 -35.67 -31.77
CA ARG A 34 -20.45 -34.65 -31.60
C ARG A 34 -21.08 -33.31 -31.19
N ILE A 35 -22.07 -32.81 -31.93
CA ILE A 35 -22.77 -31.54 -31.63
C ILE A 35 -23.30 -31.54 -30.19
N ILE A 36 -23.95 -32.61 -29.74
CA ILE A 36 -24.45 -32.77 -28.36
C ILE A 36 -23.31 -32.66 -27.32
N ARG A 37 -22.09 -33.11 -27.65
CA ARG A 37 -20.92 -32.96 -26.77
C ARG A 37 -20.38 -31.54 -26.77
N GLU A 38 -20.17 -30.92 -27.93
CA GLU A 38 -19.62 -29.56 -28.01
C GLU A 38 -20.56 -28.55 -27.31
N VAL A 39 -21.89 -28.73 -27.43
CA VAL A 39 -22.91 -27.94 -26.71
C VAL A 39 -22.75 -28.07 -25.18
N LYS A 40 -22.68 -29.31 -24.66
CA LYS A 40 -22.49 -29.53 -23.21
C LYS A 40 -21.20 -28.92 -22.67
N ILE A 41 -20.10 -29.00 -23.44
CA ILE A 41 -18.83 -28.36 -23.08
C ILE A 41 -19.00 -26.84 -23.02
N GLY A 42 -19.75 -26.24 -23.94
CA GLY A 42 -20.11 -24.81 -23.88
C GLY A 42 -21.00 -24.44 -22.67
N ASP A 43 -21.99 -25.28 -22.35
CA ASP A 43 -22.87 -25.11 -21.18
C ASP A 43 -22.13 -25.30 -19.84
N GLU A 44 -20.98 -25.96 -19.84
CA GLU A 44 -20.08 -26.13 -18.69
C GLU A 44 -19.11 -24.93 -18.61
N GLU A 45 -18.47 -24.54 -19.70
CA GLU A 45 -17.54 -23.40 -19.77
C GLU A 45 -18.23 -22.06 -19.43
N GLU A 46 -19.46 -21.81 -19.89
CA GLU A 46 -20.18 -20.56 -19.54
C GLU A 46 -20.51 -20.47 -18.04
N LYS A 47 -20.63 -21.59 -17.32
CA LYS A 47 -20.75 -21.58 -15.84
C LYS A 47 -19.42 -21.21 -15.19
N CYS A 48 -18.32 -21.81 -15.65
CA CYS A 48 -16.97 -21.44 -15.20
C CYS A 48 -16.70 -19.94 -15.42
N LEU A 49 -17.08 -19.40 -16.59
CA LEU A 49 -16.98 -17.96 -16.89
C LEU A 49 -17.84 -17.09 -15.98
N GLN A 50 -19.02 -17.54 -15.55
CA GLN A 50 -19.85 -16.83 -14.57
C GLN A 50 -19.25 -16.85 -13.17
N GLU A 51 -18.68 -17.99 -12.74
CA GLU A 51 -17.94 -18.09 -11.48
C GLU A 51 -16.70 -17.19 -11.47
N TYR A 52 -15.89 -17.17 -12.54
CA TYR A 52 -14.72 -16.29 -12.63
C TYR A 52 -15.08 -14.80 -12.68
N ARG A 53 -16.22 -14.42 -13.28
CA ARG A 53 -16.73 -13.03 -13.24
C ARG A 53 -17.11 -12.64 -11.81
N LYS A 54 -17.86 -13.50 -11.11
CA LYS A 54 -18.25 -13.28 -9.71
C LYS A 54 -17.05 -13.18 -8.77
N GLU A 55 -16.04 -14.03 -8.96
CA GLU A 55 -14.80 -13.98 -8.16
C GLU A 55 -14.03 -12.66 -8.39
N MET A 56 -13.99 -12.16 -9.63
CA MET A 56 -13.42 -10.84 -9.93
C MET A 56 -14.17 -9.70 -9.23
N GLU A 57 -15.51 -9.79 -9.15
CA GLU A 57 -16.35 -8.80 -8.42
C GLU A 57 -16.07 -8.84 -6.91
N LEU A 58 -15.93 -10.02 -6.31
CA LEU A 58 -15.59 -10.19 -4.89
C LEU A 58 -14.18 -9.64 -4.57
N LEU A 59 -13.18 -9.94 -5.40
CA LEU A 59 -11.81 -9.41 -5.24
C LEU A 59 -11.75 -7.89 -5.39
N LEU A 60 -12.61 -7.30 -6.23
CA LEU A 60 -12.75 -5.86 -6.34
C LEU A 60 -13.43 -5.24 -5.10
N GLN A 61 -14.40 -5.94 -4.50
CA GLN A 61 -15.04 -5.53 -3.25
C GLN A 61 -14.07 -5.60 -2.06
N GLU A 62 -13.32 -6.70 -1.91
CA GLU A 62 -12.29 -6.87 -0.86
C GLU A 62 -11.23 -5.77 -0.94
N LYS A 63 -10.72 -5.50 -2.15
CA LYS A 63 -9.81 -4.37 -2.41
C LYS A 63 -10.39 -3.04 -1.93
N MET A 64 -11.69 -2.79 -2.11
CA MET A 64 -12.33 -1.54 -1.65
C MET A 64 -12.50 -1.51 -0.12
N SER A 65 -12.70 -2.65 0.54
CA SER A 65 -12.67 -2.74 2.02
C SER A 65 -11.31 -2.28 2.56
N HIS A 66 -10.22 -2.85 2.04
CA HIS A 66 -8.86 -2.48 2.44
C HIS A 66 -8.52 -1.01 2.18
N VAL A 67 -9.14 -0.36 1.19
CA VAL A 67 -8.97 1.08 0.96
C VAL A 67 -9.61 1.91 2.08
N GLU A 68 -10.79 1.53 2.59
CA GLU A 68 -11.43 2.23 3.71
C GLU A 68 -10.77 1.89 5.05
N GLU A 69 -10.29 0.65 5.25
CA GLU A 69 -9.44 0.27 6.40
C GLU A 69 -8.18 1.15 6.47
N LEU A 70 -7.49 1.33 5.33
CA LEU A 70 -6.36 2.27 5.23
C LEU A 70 -6.80 3.72 5.46
N ARG A 71 -8.02 4.12 5.06
CA ARG A 71 -8.54 5.47 5.31
C ARG A 71 -8.80 5.73 6.78
N GLN A 72 -9.33 4.73 7.50
CA GLN A 72 -9.54 4.78 8.94
C GLN A 72 -8.20 4.85 9.70
N ILE A 73 -7.22 4.00 9.35
CA ILE A 73 -5.88 4.06 9.95
C ILE A 73 -5.23 5.44 9.80
N HIS A 74 -5.40 6.10 8.65
CA HIS A 74 -4.94 7.49 8.50
C HIS A 74 -5.71 8.48 9.38
N ALA A 75 -7.02 8.30 9.59
CA ALA A 75 -7.80 9.14 10.51
C ALA A 75 -7.31 8.96 11.97
N ASP A 76 -7.15 7.71 12.41
CA ASP A 76 -6.68 7.36 13.76
C ASP A 76 -5.27 7.93 14.05
N ILE A 77 -4.38 7.91 13.05
CA ILE A 77 -3.04 8.55 13.14
C ILE A 77 -3.16 10.06 13.36
N ASN A 78 -3.99 10.75 12.56
CA ASN A 78 -4.19 12.20 12.71
C ASN A 78 -4.81 12.57 14.07
N GLU A 79 -5.71 11.75 14.60
CA GLU A 79 -6.28 11.93 15.95
C GLU A 79 -5.19 11.75 17.03
N MET A 80 -4.39 10.69 16.94
CA MET A 80 -3.28 10.45 17.87
C MET A 80 -2.20 11.54 17.83
N GLU A 81 -1.86 12.09 16.65
CA GLU A 81 -0.97 13.25 16.52
C GLU A 81 -1.55 14.49 17.23
N SER A 82 -2.85 14.73 17.10
CA SER A 82 -3.56 15.81 17.79
C SER A 82 -3.54 15.64 19.32
N VAL A 83 -3.80 14.43 19.81
CA VAL A 83 -3.74 14.09 21.25
C VAL A 83 -2.33 14.28 21.81
N ILE A 84 -1.29 13.81 21.11
CA ILE A 84 0.11 14.02 21.51
C ILE A 84 0.43 15.51 21.61
N LYS A 85 0.11 16.29 20.57
CA LYS A 85 0.34 17.74 20.55
C LYS A 85 -0.38 18.44 21.71
N GLN A 86 -1.64 18.10 21.97
CA GLN A 86 -2.40 18.70 23.07
C GLN A 86 -1.81 18.32 24.45
N ALA A 87 -1.30 17.09 24.60
CA ALA A 87 -0.60 16.65 25.80
C ALA A 87 0.72 17.41 26.01
N GLU A 88 1.48 17.67 24.94
CA GLU A 88 2.70 18.49 24.99
C GLU A 88 2.39 19.95 25.36
N GLU A 89 1.36 20.56 24.78
CA GLU A 89 0.89 21.90 25.15
C GLU A 89 0.42 21.97 26.62
N ASN A 90 -0.32 20.96 27.09
CA ASN A 90 -0.74 20.84 28.49
C ASN A 90 0.48 20.73 29.43
N ARG A 91 1.46 19.89 29.08
CA ARG A 91 2.71 19.74 29.82
C ARG A 91 3.53 21.03 29.85
N MET A 92 3.64 21.74 28.71
CA MET A 92 4.35 23.02 28.63
C MET A 92 3.69 24.10 29.49
N ARG A 93 2.35 24.19 29.47
CA ARG A 93 1.59 25.10 30.34
C ARG A 93 1.78 24.77 31.83
N SER A 94 1.78 23.49 32.20
CA SER A 94 2.04 23.03 33.58
C SER A 94 3.45 23.37 34.06
N ILE A 95 4.48 23.13 33.24
CA ILE A 95 5.87 23.52 33.54
C ILE A 95 6.01 25.04 33.67
N GLY A 96 5.43 25.80 32.74
CA GLY A 96 5.46 27.26 32.79
C GLY A 96 4.78 27.85 34.04
N MET A 97 3.70 27.24 34.52
CA MET A 97 3.05 27.63 35.78
C MET A 97 3.91 27.26 36.99
N ALA A 98 4.47 26.05 37.03
CA ALA A 98 5.34 25.61 38.12
C ALA A 98 6.59 26.49 38.27
N ASN A 99 7.17 26.96 37.15
CA ASN A 99 8.31 27.88 37.19
C ASN A 99 7.93 29.23 37.80
N ARG A 100 6.78 29.84 37.42
CA ARG A 100 6.31 31.10 38.01
C ARG A 100 6.12 31.01 39.52
N ILE A 101 5.46 29.94 39.98
CA ILE A 101 5.25 29.69 41.42
C ILE A 101 6.59 29.49 42.15
N HIS A 102 7.59 28.88 41.51
CA HIS A 102 8.94 28.75 42.06
C HIS A 102 9.69 30.09 42.12
N ASP A 103 9.54 30.94 41.09
CA ASP A 103 10.12 32.29 41.05
C ASP A 103 9.50 33.21 42.13
N GLU A 104 8.23 32.99 42.49
CA GLU A 104 7.54 33.62 43.64
C GLU A 104 7.96 33.02 45.00
N TYR A 105 8.22 31.70 45.07
CA TYR A 105 8.63 31.01 46.29
C TYR A 105 10.03 31.40 46.78
N LEU A 106 11.01 31.53 45.87
CA LEU A 106 12.40 31.82 46.23
C LEU A 106 12.61 33.05 47.13
N PRO A 107 12.09 34.25 46.81
CA PRO A 107 12.24 35.42 47.67
C PRO A 107 11.57 35.22 49.03
N LEU A 108 10.36 34.64 49.07
CA LEU A 108 9.63 34.40 50.31
C LEU A 108 10.36 33.41 51.24
N LYS A 109 10.92 32.31 50.69
CA LYS A 109 11.80 31.41 51.47
C LYS A 109 13.01 32.16 52.03
N THR A 110 13.64 33.00 51.21
CA THR A 110 14.84 33.76 51.58
C THR A 110 14.56 34.73 52.73
N GLU A 111 13.41 35.42 52.70
CA GLU A 111 12.95 36.32 53.76
C GLU A 111 12.65 35.55 55.06
N ILE A 112 11.93 34.43 54.98
CA ILE A 112 11.64 33.57 56.13
C ILE A 112 12.92 32.99 56.74
N ASP A 113 13.86 32.51 55.92
CA ASP A 113 15.14 31.97 56.37
C ASP A 113 16.03 33.04 57.00
N HIS A 114 15.94 34.30 56.56
CA HIS A 114 16.58 35.45 57.22
C HIS A 114 15.93 35.72 58.59
N MET A 115 14.61 35.87 58.67
CA MET A 115 13.91 36.11 59.94
C MET A 115 14.16 34.99 60.98
N ARG A 116 14.19 33.73 60.54
CA ARG A 116 14.48 32.57 61.40
C ARG A 116 15.88 32.64 62.02
N ARG A 117 16.89 33.06 61.26
CA ARG A 117 18.27 33.20 61.76
C ARG A 117 18.42 34.41 62.67
N GLU A 118 18.13 35.61 62.18
CA GLU A 118 18.51 36.85 62.89
C GLU A 118 17.67 37.11 64.15
N TYR A 119 16.37 36.79 64.13
CA TYR A 119 15.46 37.11 65.25
C TYR A 119 15.20 35.95 66.21
N LEU A 120 15.42 34.70 65.77
CA LEU A 120 15.08 33.50 66.55
C LEU A 120 16.25 32.53 66.75
N GLY A 121 17.41 32.74 66.10
CA GLY A 121 18.57 31.84 66.17
C GLY A 121 18.31 30.44 65.59
N LEU A 122 17.25 30.26 64.79
CA LEU A 122 16.85 28.98 64.22
C LEU A 122 17.54 28.69 62.89
N SER A 123 17.72 27.41 62.60
CA SER A 123 18.16 26.94 61.28
C SER A 123 17.19 27.34 60.16
N PRO A 124 17.65 27.54 58.92
CA PRO A 124 16.78 27.71 57.76
C PRO A 124 15.87 26.49 57.54
N LEU A 125 14.81 26.68 56.75
CA LEU A 125 13.92 25.62 56.28
C LEU A 125 14.63 24.73 55.25
N ARG A 126 14.22 23.45 55.17
CA ARG A 126 14.60 22.51 54.09
C ARG A 126 14.27 23.10 52.73
N ASP A 127 15.06 22.76 51.71
CA ASP A 127 14.77 23.17 50.34
C ASP A 127 13.70 22.25 49.69
N LEU A 128 12.99 22.76 48.67
CA LEU A 128 11.94 22.03 47.94
C LEU A 128 12.40 20.68 47.34
N HIS A 129 13.69 20.51 47.04
CA HIS A 129 14.26 19.23 46.54
C HIS A 129 14.65 18.25 47.65
N GLU A 130 14.48 18.65 48.92
CA GLU A 130 14.81 17.88 50.12
C GLU A 130 13.56 17.49 50.93
N GLU A 131 12.38 17.95 50.52
CA GLU A 131 11.13 17.72 51.23
C GLU A 131 10.56 16.32 50.94
N GLU A 132 10.16 15.62 52.00
CA GLU A 132 9.88 14.18 51.96
C GLU A 132 8.62 13.85 51.16
N GLY A 133 8.74 12.86 50.27
CA GLY A 133 7.67 12.49 49.34
C GLY A 133 7.51 13.41 48.13
N THR A 134 8.32 14.48 48.00
CA THR A 134 8.30 15.30 46.79
C THR A 134 9.06 14.63 45.63
N ASN A 135 8.54 14.80 44.41
CA ASN A 135 9.20 14.36 43.16
C ASN A 135 9.99 15.50 42.50
N ILE A 136 10.54 16.42 43.30
CA ILE A 136 11.19 17.65 42.82
C ILE A 136 12.71 17.41 42.75
N SER A 137 13.19 17.03 41.56
CA SER A 137 14.65 16.99 41.31
C SER A 137 15.28 18.38 41.43
N LYS A 138 16.50 18.43 41.97
CA LYS A 138 17.30 19.66 42.18
C LYS A 138 17.43 20.50 40.90
N ASP A 139 17.64 19.85 39.76
CA ASP A 139 17.81 20.49 38.45
C ASP A 139 16.50 21.07 37.86
N ARG A 140 15.32 20.67 38.36
CA ARG A 140 14.00 20.95 37.77
C ARG A 140 13.78 22.44 37.52
N PHE A 141 14.26 23.28 38.43
CA PHE A 141 14.11 24.74 38.37
C PHE A 141 15.43 25.47 38.11
N GLN A 142 16.59 24.88 38.48
CA GLN A 142 17.91 25.49 38.28
C GLN A 142 18.19 25.82 36.80
N ASN A 143 17.75 24.97 35.88
CA ASN A 143 17.96 25.18 34.44
C ASN A 143 17.19 26.40 33.88
N ASN A 144 16.21 26.95 34.61
CA ASN A 144 15.50 28.18 34.22
C ASN A 144 16.26 29.44 34.64
N TYR A 145 16.88 29.43 35.82
CA TYR A 145 17.57 30.58 36.43
C TYR A 145 18.82 31.04 35.66
N PHE A 146 19.51 30.13 34.97
CA PHE A 146 20.60 30.48 34.05
C PHE A 146 20.07 31.04 32.72
N ASN A 147 18.88 30.64 32.29
CA ASN A 147 18.34 30.95 30.96
C ASN A 147 17.59 32.29 30.90
N THR A 148 17.11 32.80 32.04
CA THR A 148 16.60 34.18 32.16
C THR A 148 17.70 35.23 32.18
N LYS A 149 18.92 34.89 32.63
CA LYS A 149 20.09 35.79 32.58
C LYS A 149 20.77 35.92 31.21
N THR A 150 20.50 35.01 30.28
CA THR A 150 21.10 35.02 28.93
C THR A 150 20.22 35.65 27.84
N GLN A 151 18.91 35.72 28.05
CA GLN A 151 17.96 36.23 27.04
C GLN A 151 17.77 37.76 27.02
N THR A 152 18.46 38.52 27.87
CA THR A 152 18.49 39.99 27.83
C THR A 152 19.48 40.56 26.80
N ALA A 153 20.21 39.70 26.08
CA ALA A 153 21.05 40.10 24.95
C ALA A 153 20.34 39.81 23.60
N PRO A 154 20.26 40.78 22.66
CA PRO A 154 19.73 40.52 21.33
C PRO A 154 20.72 39.64 20.55
N ALA A 155 20.42 38.34 20.44
CA ALA A 155 21.29 37.34 19.82
C ALA A 155 21.31 37.44 18.28
N SER A 156 21.92 38.52 17.77
CA SER A 156 22.28 38.65 16.37
C SER A 156 23.41 37.69 16.02
N SER A 157 23.21 36.89 14.96
CA SER A 157 24.22 36.13 14.19
C SER A 157 25.00 34.99 14.86
N PHE A 158 25.67 34.21 13.99
CA PHE A 158 26.56 33.05 14.23
C PHE A 158 25.83 31.72 14.48
N ALA A 159 25.39 31.01 13.43
CA ALA A 159 26.18 30.27 12.43
C ALA A 159 26.90 29.03 13.00
N ARG A 160 26.48 27.84 12.55
CA ARG A 160 27.07 26.55 12.92
C ARG A 160 27.89 26.01 11.73
N PRO A 161 29.12 25.51 11.94
CA PRO A 161 30.00 25.13 10.83
C PRO A 161 29.57 23.82 10.17
N HIS A 162 29.45 23.82 8.84
CA HIS A 162 29.38 22.61 8.02
C HIS A 162 30.73 22.33 7.36
N ALA A 163 31.09 21.05 7.26
CA ALA A 163 32.33 20.60 6.65
C ALA A 163 32.34 20.86 5.13
N ARG A 164 33.52 21.18 4.59
CA ARG A 164 33.71 21.52 3.17
C ARG A 164 33.50 20.30 2.25
N HIS A 165 32.71 20.47 1.19
CA HIS A 165 32.89 19.77 -0.09
C HIS A 165 32.53 20.72 -1.25
N PRO A 166 33.04 20.50 -2.48
CA PRO A 166 33.05 21.55 -3.53
C PRO A 166 31.72 21.86 -4.22
N MET A 167 31.66 23.04 -4.83
CA MET A 167 30.52 23.59 -5.58
C MET A 167 30.43 23.04 -7.01
N LEU A 168 29.20 22.91 -7.54
CA LEU A 168 28.85 23.07 -8.96
C LEU A 168 27.45 23.74 -9.05
N PRO A 169 27.09 24.37 -10.19
CA PRO A 169 26.34 25.63 -10.16
C PRO A 169 24.80 25.55 -10.17
N GLU A 170 24.24 26.75 -10.02
CA GLU A 170 22.87 27.14 -9.73
C GLU A 170 21.92 27.10 -10.93
N ALA A 171 20.61 26.93 -10.66
CA ALA A 171 19.53 27.11 -11.63
C ALA A 171 18.34 27.81 -10.96
N THR A 172 17.93 28.93 -11.56
CA THR A 172 16.99 29.94 -11.04
C THR A 172 15.62 29.38 -10.62
N VAL A 173 15.12 29.80 -9.45
CA VAL A 173 13.70 29.67 -9.07
C VAL A 173 12.93 30.96 -9.35
N THR A 174 11.91 30.88 -10.20
CA THR A 174 10.94 31.97 -10.42
C THR A 174 9.75 31.78 -9.50
N SER A 175 9.41 32.82 -8.72
CA SER A 175 8.23 32.86 -7.86
C SER A 175 6.99 33.38 -8.61
N LEU A 176 5.79 33.03 -8.15
CA LEU A 176 4.46 33.68 -8.34
C LEU A 176 3.41 32.91 -7.47
N PRO A 177 2.15 33.38 -7.27
CA PRO A 177 1.58 33.48 -5.92
C PRO A 177 0.36 32.56 -5.64
N PRO A 178 -0.12 32.46 -4.38
CA PRO A 178 -1.35 31.77 -4.04
C PRO A 178 -2.62 32.53 -4.48
N THR A 179 -3.68 31.78 -4.80
CA THR A 179 -5.04 32.30 -5.05
C THR A 179 -6.09 31.49 -4.28
N THR A 180 -7.30 32.04 -4.13
CA THR A 180 -8.28 31.64 -3.10
C THR A 180 -9.66 31.25 -3.64
N HIS A 181 -10.37 30.41 -2.87
CA HIS A 181 -11.83 30.17 -2.83
C HIS A 181 -12.66 30.03 -4.15
N ALA A 182 -12.97 28.77 -4.51
CA ALA A 182 -14.27 28.28 -5.07
C ALA A 182 -14.31 26.75 -4.84
N PHE A 183 -15.31 26.04 -4.29
CA PHE A 183 -16.78 26.08 -4.33
C PHE A 183 -17.39 25.62 -5.67
N MET A 184 -18.11 24.46 -5.66
CA MET A 184 -19.04 23.82 -6.65
C MET A 184 -18.97 22.25 -6.49
N PRO A 185 -19.83 21.38 -7.11
CA PRO A 185 -20.94 20.73 -6.39
C PRO A 185 -20.95 19.16 -6.43
N PRO A 186 -21.91 18.48 -5.77
CA PRO A 186 -22.04 17.00 -5.78
C PRO A 186 -22.63 16.41 -7.10
N PRO A 187 -22.50 15.08 -7.34
CA PRO A 187 -22.82 14.42 -8.62
C PRO A 187 -24.29 13.98 -8.81
N PRO A 188 -24.74 13.76 -10.06
CA PRO A 188 -26.08 13.24 -10.40
C PRO A 188 -26.19 11.69 -10.38
N PRO A 189 -27.42 11.12 -10.36
CA PRO A 189 -27.65 9.68 -10.12
C PRO A 189 -27.92 8.80 -11.38
N VAL A 190 -27.82 7.48 -11.14
CA VAL A 190 -28.11 6.25 -11.94
C VAL A 190 -28.85 6.30 -13.31
N GLY A 191 -28.42 5.45 -14.26
CA GLY A 191 -29.12 5.22 -15.55
C GLY A 191 -28.67 3.97 -16.37
N SER A 192 -29.52 2.93 -16.38
CA SER A 192 -29.42 1.59 -17.02
C SER A 192 -28.89 1.39 -18.47
N LEU A 193 -28.09 0.31 -18.63
CA LEU A 193 -28.15 -0.78 -19.64
C LEU A 193 -27.78 -0.64 -21.15
N ARG A 194 -27.24 -1.77 -21.67
CA ARG A 194 -26.98 -2.24 -23.06
C ARG A 194 -25.76 -1.63 -23.79
N ILE A 195 -24.84 -2.33 -24.49
CA ILE A 195 -24.59 -3.69 -25.04
C ILE A 195 -24.32 -3.62 -26.56
N ASN A 196 -23.04 -3.73 -26.95
CA ASN A 196 -22.45 -4.48 -28.10
C ASN A 196 -20.96 -4.07 -28.22
N LYS A 197 -19.95 -4.94 -28.41
CA LYS A 197 -19.71 -6.07 -29.34
C LYS A 197 -19.11 -5.59 -30.69
N THR A 198 -18.05 -6.20 -31.27
CA THR A 198 -17.22 -7.37 -30.85
C THR A 198 -15.77 -6.94 -30.43
N GLU A 199 -14.58 -7.38 -30.91
CA GLU A 199 -14.15 -8.36 -31.95
C GLU A 199 -12.75 -8.98 -31.72
N MET A 200 -12.55 -10.19 -32.29
CA MET A 200 -11.35 -11.05 -32.48
C MET A 200 -10.01 -10.83 -31.72
N GLY A 201 -9.45 -11.96 -31.21
CA GLY A 201 -8.10 -12.03 -30.60
C GLY A 201 -7.40 -13.41 -30.51
N ALA A 202 -7.90 -14.45 -31.21
CA ALA A 202 -7.25 -15.73 -31.62
C ALA A 202 -6.25 -16.53 -30.71
N SER A 203 -6.53 -17.85 -30.59
CA SER A 203 -5.59 -19.01 -30.42
C SER A 203 -5.24 -19.50 -29.00
N ARG A 204 -4.96 -20.81 -28.73
CA ARG A 204 -5.28 -22.10 -29.42
C ARG A 204 -4.92 -23.30 -28.51
N MET A 205 -5.85 -24.27 -28.35
CA MET A 205 -5.75 -25.67 -27.85
C MET A 205 -4.50 -26.20 -27.10
N GLN A 206 -4.73 -26.88 -25.96
CA GLN A 206 -4.43 -28.33 -25.82
C GLN A 206 -5.34 -29.02 -24.76
N GLN A 207 -5.12 -30.30 -24.41
CA GLN A 207 -6.16 -31.23 -23.89
C GLN A 207 -5.84 -31.94 -22.55
N SER A 208 -6.91 -32.52 -21.98
CA SER A 208 -7.01 -33.76 -21.16
C SER A 208 -6.52 -33.82 -19.70
N SER A 209 -7.51 -33.78 -18.79
CA SER A 209 -7.94 -34.88 -17.88
C SER A 209 -7.03 -35.50 -16.79
N SER A 210 -7.71 -35.80 -15.67
CA SER A 210 -7.50 -36.88 -14.67
C SER A 210 -6.81 -36.53 -13.32
N ILE A 211 -7.03 -37.43 -12.34
CA ILE A 211 -6.92 -37.21 -10.90
C ILE A 211 -5.72 -37.98 -10.33
N GLY A 212 -4.94 -37.38 -9.42
CA GLY A 212 -3.91 -38.10 -8.65
C GLY A 212 -3.17 -37.19 -7.66
N MET A 213 -2.82 -37.70 -6.48
CA MET A 213 -2.05 -36.95 -5.48
C MET A 213 -0.54 -37.21 -5.60
N SER A 214 0.28 -36.16 -5.56
CA SER A 214 1.50 -36.07 -4.73
C SER A 214 2.29 -34.77 -4.93
N HIS A 215 3.08 -34.41 -3.92
CA HIS A 215 3.98 -33.27 -3.82
C HIS A 215 5.25 -33.44 -4.71
N PRO A 216 6.05 -32.40 -5.02
CA PRO A 216 5.73 -30.97 -5.26
C PRO A 216 6.53 -30.37 -6.47
N THR A 217 6.56 -29.03 -6.55
CA THR A 217 7.65 -28.16 -7.08
C THR A 217 7.56 -27.58 -8.51
N PHE A 218 7.75 -26.25 -8.54
CA PHE A 218 8.24 -25.39 -9.64
C PHE A 218 7.32 -25.01 -10.82
N ARG A 219 7.67 -23.88 -11.46
CA ARG A 219 6.83 -23.08 -12.35
C ARG A 219 7.54 -22.76 -13.68
N SER A 220 6.76 -22.73 -14.77
CA SER A 220 6.75 -21.66 -15.80
C SER A 220 7.92 -21.54 -16.82
N GLU A 221 7.66 -20.66 -17.80
CA GLU A 221 8.53 -20.00 -18.80
C GLU A 221 8.63 -20.68 -20.19
N PHE A 222 8.50 -20.00 -21.34
CA PHE A 222 8.29 -18.57 -21.69
C PHE A 222 6.95 -18.39 -22.47
N ASN A 223 6.15 -17.32 -22.30
CA ASN A 223 6.27 -15.97 -22.91
C ASN A 223 6.23 -16.00 -24.47
N VAL A 224 5.52 -15.12 -25.18
CA VAL A 224 5.58 -13.64 -25.09
C VAL A 224 4.19 -12.98 -25.10
N ASN A 225 3.96 -11.98 -24.24
CA ASN A 225 2.93 -10.95 -24.48
C ASN A 225 3.40 -9.57 -23.99
N LEU A 226 3.21 -8.53 -24.79
CA LEU A 226 3.93 -7.24 -24.69
C LEU A 226 3.31 -6.26 -23.66
N ARG A 227 3.07 -6.72 -22.43
CA ARG A 227 2.95 -5.82 -21.28
C ARG A 227 4.33 -5.25 -20.97
N GLN A 228 4.44 -3.96 -20.66
CA GLN A 228 5.66 -3.42 -20.06
C GLN A 228 5.91 -4.16 -18.73
N GLN A 229 6.92 -5.04 -18.69
CA GLN A 229 7.25 -5.73 -17.44
C GLN A 229 7.77 -4.71 -16.42
N PRO A 230 7.37 -4.80 -15.14
CA PRO A 230 7.98 -4.03 -14.07
C PRO A 230 9.51 -4.20 -14.11
N PRO A 231 10.29 -3.10 -14.09
CA PRO A 231 11.74 -3.19 -14.24
C PRO A 231 12.33 -4.04 -13.10
N PRO A 232 13.30 -4.93 -13.40
CA PRO A 232 13.69 -5.97 -12.47
C PRO A 232 14.17 -5.40 -11.13
N MET A 233 13.75 -6.05 -10.05
CA MET A 233 14.00 -5.62 -8.67
C MET A 233 15.01 -6.54 -7.97
N LYS A 234 15.49 -6.11 -6.80
CA LYS A 234 16.32 -6.88 -5.86
C LYS A 234 15.87 -6.56 -4.44
N SER A 235 16.02 -7.49 -3.49
CA SER A 235 15.87 -7.17 -2.08
C SER A 235 17.06 -6.36 -1.54
N CYS A 236 16.78 -5.40 -0.66
CA CYS A 236 17.80 -4.76 0.17
C CYS A 236 18.40 -5.79 1.16
N LEU A 237 19.73 -5.81 1.35
CA LEU A 237 20.39 -6.72 2.30
C LEU A 237 20.16 -6.37 3.79
N SER A 238 19.54 -5.22 4.09
CA SER A 238 19.29 -4.77 5.47
C SER A 238 17.82 -4.80 5.85
N CYS A 239 16.92 -4.31 4.99
CA CYS A 239 15.48 -4.30 5.24
C CYS A 239 14.67 -5.30 4.40
N HIS A 240 15.31 -6.08 3.52
CA HIS A 240 14.72 -7.11 2.65
C HIS A 240 13.67 -6.65 1.62
N GLN A 241 13.12 -5.44 1.74
CA GLN A 241 12.20 -4.82 0.79
C GLN A 241 12.77 -4.76 -0.63
N GLN A 242 11.88 -4.91 -1.62
CA GLN A 242 12.23 -4.84 -3.02
C GLN A 242 12.57 -3.40 -3.43
N ILE A 243 13.70 -3.24 -4.11
CA ILE A 243 14.22 -2.00 -4.67
C ILE A 243 14.67 -2.24 -6.11
N HIS A 244 14.73 -1.21 -6.96
CA HIS A 244 15.18 -1.38 -8.34
C HIS A 244 16.58 -2.04 -8.41
N ARG A 245 16.80 -3.01 -9.32
CA ARG A 245 18.02 -3.85 -9.35
C ARG A 245 19.32 -3.05 -9.43
N ASN A 246 19.29 -1.89 -10.08
CA ASN A 246 20.45 -1.01 -10.24
C ASN A 246 20.56 0.10 -9.16
N ALA A 247 19.65 0.18 -8.19
CA ALA A 247 19.71 1.19 -7.12
C ALA A 247 20.95 1.01 -6.23
N PRO A 248 21.81 2.04 -6.03
CA PRO A 248 23.03 1.92 -5.23
C PRO A 248 22.77 1.95 -3.71
N ILE A 249 21.63 2.53 -3.31
CA ILE A 249 21.19 2.73 -1.93
C ILE A 249 19.70 2.36 -1.85
N CYS A 250 19.25 1.78 -0.75
CA CYS A 250 17.83 1.54 -0.50
C CYS A 250 17.11 2.88 -0.23
N PRO A 251 16.03 3.23 -0.95
CA PRO A 251 15.29 4.47 -0.70
C PRO A 251 14.63 4.50 0.68
N LEU A 252 14.28 3.34 1.24
CA LEU A 252 13.62 3.20 2.55
C LEU A 252 14.63 3.35 3.70
N CYS A 253 15.51 2.37 3.90
CA CYS A 253 16.44 2.35 5.05
C CYS A 253 17.81 3.00 4.82
N LYS A 254 18.05 3.62 3.66
CA LYS A 254 19.32 4.26 3.24
C LYS A 254 20.58 3.36 3.27
N ALA A 255 20.45 2.06 3.53
CA ALA A 255 21.57 1.12 3.48
C ALA A 255 22.13 0.94 2.05
N LYS A 256 23.45 0.83 1.94
CA LYS A 256 24.18 0.73 0.66
C LYS A 256 24.02 -0.67 0.05
N SER A 257 23.44 -0.74 -1.16
CA SER A 257 23.11 -2.01 -1.82
C SER A 257 24.23 -2.47 -2.76
N ARG A 258 24.98 -3.50 -2.35
CA ARG A 258 26.00 -4.15 -3.20
C ARG A 258 25.33 -5.11 -4.20
N SER A 259 25.85 -5.19 -5.42
CA SER A 259 25.46 -6.24 -6.38
C SER A 259 25.96 -7.60 -5.89
N ARG A 260 25.15 -8.66 -6.06
CA ARG A 260 25.57 -10.05 -5.78
C ARG A 260 26.50 -10.63 -6.84
N ASN A 261 26.59 -10.00 -8.02
CA ASN A 261 27.54 -10.39 -9.06
C ASN A 261 28.33 -9.14 -9.49
N PRO A 262 29.46 -8.82 -8.83
CA PRO A 262 30.38 -7.81 -9.33
C PRO A 262 31.05 -8.33 -10.61
N LYS A 263 31.25 -7.47 -11.61
CA LYS A 263 32.26 -7.76 -12.63
C LYS A 263 33.62 -7.82 -11.92
N LYS A 264 34.44 -8.82 -12.26
CA LYS A 264 35.82 -8.89 -11.77
C LYS A 264 36.59 -7.64 -12.25
N PRO A 265 37.56 -7.15 -11.47
CA PRO A 265 38.55 -6.20 -11.98
C PRO A 265 39.40 -6.85 -13.08
#